data_AF-A0A8M1KRY4-F1
#
_entry.id   AF-A0A8M1KRY4-F1
#
_cell.length_a   1.000
_cell.length_b   1.000
_cell.length_c   1.000
_cell.angle_alpha   90.00
_cell.angle_beta   90.00
_cell.angle_gamma   90.00
#
_symmetry.space_group_name_H-M   'P 1'
#
loop_
_entity.id
_entity.type
_entity.pdbx_description
1 polymer ?
#
loop_
_entity_poly.entity_id
_entity_poly.type
_entity_poly.pdbx_seq_one_letter_code
_entity_poly.pdbx_strand_id
1 'polypeptide(L)'
;MQTQGLTHYRQLFLLLAFLSLVLPEVSSSESSESLLNPSEDYSDPYARISTDSPGLTSPDSIPEPCYKDLCQDLPAPCAELAAMLRCSCPGVSMGPSAHPEAPVVKIYWREGTEPEVRWCAAHADENVYRVLVQGKEVGEFGELKRSTVVKGLSAGAEVCVQAVNDVGQSALEGRACEVYKPPKGSPSLALKVGLIGGALGLLLLISLAALLWRHRSRRKDGARVSTEGPL
;
A
#
# COMPACT_ATOMS: atom_id res chain seq x y z
N MET A 1 15.31 -54.78 -33.26
CA MET A 1 15.36 -54.21 -31.90
C MET A 1 15.74 -52.74 -31.97
N GLN A 2 14.81 -51.80 -32.20
CA GLN A 2 15.19 -50.37 -32.27
C GLN A 2 14.00 -49.38 -32.12
N THR A 3 13.10 -49.60 -31.17
CA THR A 3 11.94 -48.71 -30.95
C THR A 3 11.78 -48.19 -29.51
N GLN A 4 12.62 -48.63 -28.57
CA GLN A 4 12.55 -48.19 -27.16
C GLN A 4 13.29 -46.87 -26.86
N GLY A 5 14.30 -46.50 -27.66
CA GLY A 5 15.07 -45.27 -27.44
C GLY A 5 14.32 -43.98 -27.79
N LEU A 6 13.42 -44.02 -28.78
CA LEU A 6 12.75 -42.82 -29.30
C LEU A 6 11.66 -42.27 -28.34
N THR A 7 11.02 -43.15 -27.56
CA THR A 7 10.01 -42.77 -26.57
C THR A 7 10.61 -42.13 -25.32
N HIS A 8 11.81 -42.55 -24.94
CA HIS A 8 12.52 -42.01 -23.78
C HIS A 8 13.02 -40.58 -24.05
N TYR A 9 13.51 -40.33 -25.27
CA TYR A 9 13.91 -38.99 -25.72
C TYR A 9 12.74 -38.00 -25.78
N ARG A 10 11.57 -38.42 -26.26
CA ARG A 10 10.37 -37.54 -26.29
C ARG A 10 9.85 -37.21 -24.89
N GLN A 11 9.92 -38.15 -23.94
CA GLN A 11 9.57 -37.90 -22.54
C GLN A 11 10.57 -36.97 -21.84
N LEU A 12 11.88 -37.17 -22.07
CA LEU A 12 12.93 -36.31 -21.53
C LEU A 12 12.83 -34.89 -22.09
N PHE A 13 12.52 -34.73 -23.39
CA PHE A 13 12.35 -33.44 -24.03
C PHE A 13 11.13 -32.67 -23.51
N LEU A 14 10.02 -33.37 -23.24
CA LEU A 14 8.82 -32.78 -22.63
C LEU A 14 9.05 -32.37 -21.16
N LEU A 15 9.82 -33.15 -20.39
CA LEU A 15 10.23 -32.81 -19.02
C LEU A 15 11.18 -31.61 -18.99
N LEU A 16 12.16 -31.55 -19.90
CA LEU A 16 13.09 -30.42 -20.00
C LEU A 16 12.38 -29.14 -20.44
N ALA A 17 11.44 -29.21 -21.38
CA ALA A 17 10.62 -28.06 -21.79
C ALA A 17 9.70 -27.56 -20.66
N PHE A 18 9.18 -28.46 -19.82
CA PHE A 18 8.42 -28.09 -18.63
C PHE A 18 9.29 -27.43 -17.55
N LEU A 19 10.52 -27.90 -17.35
CA LEU A 19 11.48 -27.29 -16.41
C LEU A 19 11.86 -25.86 -16.84
N SER A 20 11.97 -25.59 -18.14
CA SER A 20 12.23 -24.24 -18.67
C SER A 20 11.05 -23.27 -18.51
N LEU A 21 9.82 -23.76 -18.32
CA LEU A 21 8.62 -22.93 -18.11
C LEU A 21 8.36 -22.59 -16.63
N VAL A 22 9.03 -23.29 -15.70
CA VAL A 22 8.78 -23.19 -14.25
C VAL A 22 9.91 -22.47 -13.51
N LEU A 23 11.08 -22.27 -14.13
CA LEU A 23 12.18 -21.49 -13.54
C LEU A 23 12.01 -19.99 -13.84
N PRO A 24 11.96 -19.11 -12.84
CA PRO A 24 12.02 -17.67 -13.06
C PRO A 24 13.40 -17.29 -13.62
N GLU A 25 13.42 -16.45 -14.66
CA GLU A 25 14.63 -15.79 -15.15
C GLU A 25 15.29 -15.02 -13.99
N VAL A 26 16.42 -15.53 -13.51
CA VAL A 26 17.36 -14.77 -12.69
C VAL A 26 18.11 -13.85 -13.64
N SER A 27 17.62 -12.62 -13.78
CA SER A 27 18.38 -11.55 -14.42
C SER A 27 19.41 -11.03 -13.43
N SER A 28 20.65 -11.48 -13.60
CA SER A 28 21.82 -10.94 -12.93
C SER A 28 22.30 -9.70 -13.68
N SER A 29 22.15 -8.51 -13.09
CA SER A 29 22.78 -7.28 -13.57
C SER A 29 23.87 -6.83 -12.58
N GLU A 30 25.09 -7.30 -12.82
CA GLU A 30 26.36 -6.60 -12.55
C GLU A 30 26.84 -6.11 -13.93
N SER A 31 27.51 -4.99 -14.14
CA SER A 31 28.39 -4.11 -13.36
C SER A 31 28.46 -2.79 -14.15
N SER A 32 28.85 -1.63 -13.60
CA SER A 32 30.26 -1.26 -13.50
C SER A 32 30.39 0.11 -12.84
N GLU A 33 31.23 0.16 -11.80
CA GLU A 33 31.87 1.37 -11.31
C GLU A 33 32.75 2.00 -12.40
N SER A 34 32.74 3.34 -12.48
CA SER A 34 33.84 4.11 -13.07
C SER A 34 34.31 5.13 -12.05
N LEU A 35 35.52 4.89 -11.54
CA LEU A 35 36.25 5.72 -10.59
C LEU A 35 36.84 6.97 -11.26
N LEU A 36 36.76 8.09 -10.50
CA LEU A 36 37.75 9.17 -10.35
C LEU A 36 38.23 9.96 -11.58
N ASN A 37 37.95 11.28 -11.59
CA ASN A 37 39.04 12.24 -11.36
C ASN A 37 38.52 13.59 -10.80
N PRO A 38 39.22 14.20 -9.84
CA PRO A 38 38.84 15.46 -9.18
C PRO A 38 39.44 16.67 -9.92
N SER A 39 38.69 17.74 -10.04
CA SER A 39 39.20 19.05 -10.44
C SER A 39 39.00 20.03 -9.29
N GLU A 40 40.14 20.52 -8.82
CA GLU A 40 40.36 21.48 -7.75
C GLU A 40 39.47 22.73 -7.90
N ASP A 41 38.66 23.03 -6.88
CA ASP A 41 37.98 24.31 -6.78
C ASP A 41 38.70 25.19 -5.76
N TYR A 42 39.01 26.39 -6.21
CA TYR A 42 39.91 27.36 -5.61
C TYR A 42 39.24 27.96 -4.37
N SER A 43 39.87 27.82 -3.20
CA SER A 43 39.37 28.47 -1.98
C SER A 43 39.49 29.99 -2.12
N ASP A 44 38.37 30.68 -2.28
CA ASP A 44 38.26 32.15 -2.19
C ASP A 44 38.35 32.58 -0.70
N PRO A 45 39.40 33.30 -0.29
CA PRO A 45 39.55 33.78 1.09
C PRO A 45 38.62 34.96 1.45
N TYR A 46 37.64 35.32 0.60
CA TYR A 46 36.60 36.31 0.91
C TYR A 46 35.18 35.72 0.92
N ALA A 47 35.01 34.51 1.46
CA ALA A 47 33.71 34.10 1.99
C ALA A 47 33.33 35.04 3.13
N ARG A 48 32.60 36.09 2.75
CA ARG A 48 32.02 37.13 3.61
C ARG A 48 31.36 36.42 4.80
N ILE A 49 31.95 36.61 5.98
CA ILE A 49 31.34 36.32 7.27
C ILE A 49 29.93 36.90 7.19
N SER A 50 28.93 36.03 7.03
CA SER A 50 27.54 36.42 7.24
C SER A 50 27.39 36.52 8.75
N THR A 51 27.78 37.69 9.25
CA THR A 51 27.48 38.13 10.59
C THR A 51 25.98 38.07 10.72
N ASP A 52 25.49 37.11 11.50
CA ASP A 52 24.16 37.08 12.06
C ASP A 52 23.85 38.49 12.59
N SER A 53 23.00 39.21 11.86
CA SER A 53 22.54 40.53 12.23
C SER A 53 21.06 40.38 12.54
N PRO A 54 20.60 40.74 13.76
CA PRO A 54 19.20 40.61 14.13
C PRO A 54 18.41 41.56 13.23
N GLY A 55 17.70 40.98 12.27
CA GLY A 55 16.92 41.72 11.29
C GLY A 55 16.00 42.70 11.99
N LEU A 56 16.20 43.98 11.68
CA LEU A 56 15.22 45.02 11.92
C LEU A 56 13.89 44.56 11.32
N THR A 57 12.88 44.50 12.17
CA THR A 57 11.49 44.20 11.81
C THR A 57 11.00 45.27 10.84
N SER A 58 10.83 44.90 9.57
CA SER A 58 9.99 45.66 8.64
C SER A 58 8.55 45.56 9.14
N PRO A 59 7.81 46.66 9.32
CA PRO A 59 6.44 46.64 9.88
C PRO A 59 5.40 45.93 8.99
N ASP A 60 5.78 45.48 7.78
CA ASP A 60 4.88 44.86 6.79
C ASP A 60 5.07 43.35 6.57
N SER A 61 5.96 42.67 7.31
CA SER A 61 6.10 41.20 7.16
C SER A 61 5.03 40.47 7.97
N ILE A 62 4.07 39.83 7.30
CA ILE A 62 3.13 38.89 7.92
C ILE A 62 3.94 37.79 8.62
N PRO A 63 3.73 37.52 9.92
CA PRO A 63 4.46 36.46 10.61
C PRO A 63 4.21 35.11 9.96
N GLU A 64 5.26 34.34 9.75
CA GLU A 64 5.18 32.95 9.27
C GLU A 64 4.24 32.12 10.16
N PRO A 65 3.49 31.15 9.60
CA PRO A 65 2.55 30.35 10.37
C PRO A 65 3.25 29.37 11.31
N CYS A 66 2.70 29.19 12.51
CA CYS A 66 3.22 28.26 13.52
C CYS A 66 3.19 26.80 13.06
N TYR A 67 2.23 26.46 12.20
CA TYR A 67 2.14 25.14 11.57
C TYR A 67 2.27 25.27 10.07
N LYS A 68 3.04 24.35 9.50
CA LYS A 68 3.18 24.23 8.05
C LYS A 68 2.07 23.38 7.41
N ASP A 69 1.54 22.41 8.17
CA ASP A 69 0.57 21.42 7.68
C ASP A 69 -0.46 21.11 8.77
N LEU A 70 -1.73 21.45 8.51
CA LEU A 70 -2.86 21.19 9.41
C LEU A 70 -3.46 19.78 9.24
N CYS A 71 -2.86 18.95 8.38
CA CYS A 71 -3.19 17.54 8.18
C CYS A 71 -2.35 16.58 9.03
N GLN A 72 -1.35 17.09 9.78
CA GLN A 72 -0.48 16.30 10.64
C GLN A 72 -0.69 16.61 12.11
N ASP A 73 -0.40 15.62 12.96
CA ASP A 73 -0.45 15.81 14.40
C ASP A 73 0.36 17.04 14.80
N LEU A 74 -0.26 17.90 15.61
CA LEU A 74 0.34 19.14 16.04
C LEU A 74 1.26 18.86 17.24
N PRO A 75 2.45 19.49 17.30
CA PRO A 75 3.41 19.24 18.37
C PRO A 75 2.97 19.82 19.73
N ALA A 76 2.27 20.94 19.73
CA ALA A 76 1.77 21.66 20.90
C ALA A 76 0.61 22.59 20.48
N PRO A 77 -0.20 23.12 21.42
CA PRO A 77 -1.25 24.09 21.12
C PRO A 77 -0.70 25.38 20.48
N CYS A 78 -1.50 26.01 19.62
CA CYS A 78 -0.98 27.09 18.78
C CYS A 78 -0.61 28.34 19.58
N ALA A 79 -1.40 28.66 20.61
CA ALA A 79 -1.14 29.79 21.49
C ALA A 79 0.24 29.70 22.16
N GLU A 80 0.65 28.48 22.54
CA GLU A 80 1.96 28.22 23.12
C GLU A 80 3.08 28.44 22.09
N LEU A 81 2.92 27.89 20.88
CA LEU A 81 3.89 28.06 19.80
C LEU A 81 4.02 29.53 19.36
N ALA A 82 2.90 30.25 19.25
CA ALA A 82 2.89 31.67 18.91
C ALA A 82 3.63 32.51 19.96
N ALA A 83 3.45 32.21 21.26
CA ALA A 83 4.15 32.89 22.34
C ALA A 83 5.66 32.64 22.30
N MET A 84 6.09 31.42 21.98
CA MET A 84 7.51 31.03 21.95
C MET A 84 8.23 31.47 20.67
N LEU A 85 7.61 31.26 19.51
CA LEU A 85 8.24 31.41 18.18
C LEU A 85 7.88 32.74 17.50
N ARG A 86 6.93 33.50 18.05
CA ARG A 86 6.38 34.72 17.44
C ARG A 86 5.86 34.51 16.01
N CYS A 87 5.28 33.35 15.78
CA CYS A 87 4.59 32.96 14.55
C CYS A 87 3.10 33.33 14.60
N SER A 88 2.43 33.26 13.45
CA SER A 88 0.98 33.44 13.34
C SER A 88 0.24 32.10 13.43
N CYS A 89 -0.90 32.07 14.10
CA CYS A 89 -1.76 30.88 14.13
C CYS A 89 -2.77 30.95 12.98
N PRO A 90 -2.72 30.02 12.01
CA PRO A 90 -3.69 30.02 10.92
C PRO A 90 -5.10 29.80 11.47
N GLY A 91 -6.04 30.70 11.14
CA GLY A 91 -7.46 30.46 11.36
C GLY A 91 -8.02 30.79 12.74
N VAL A 92 -7.19 31.12 13.72
CA VAL A 92 -7.63 31.52 15.09
C VAL A 92 -8.45 32.84 15.09
N SER A 93 -8.56 33.53 13.96
CA SER A 93 -9.41 34.71 13.81
C SER A 93 -10.91 34.41 13.82
N MET A 94 -11.34 33.16 13.61
CA MET A 94 -12.69 32.74 13.96
C MET A 94 -12.73 32.63 15.48
N GLY A 95 -13.19 33.71 16.13
CA GLY A 95 -13.25 33.78 17.58
C GLY A 95 -13.96 32.57 18.21
N PRO A 96 -13.76 32.33 19.51
CA PRO A 96 -14.19 31.11 20.23
C PRO A 96 -15.71 30.88 20.29
N SER A 97 -16.50 31.70 19.58
CA SER A 97 -17.95 31.67 19.50
C SER A 97 -18.48 31.16 18.15
N ALA A 98 -17.60 30.72 17.24
CA ALA A 98 -17.99 30.12 15.97
C ALA A 98 -18.13 28.60 16.05
N HIS A 99 -19.09 28.04 15.29
CA HIS A 99 -19.12 26.60 15.05
C HIS A 99 -17.85 26.18 14.32
N PRO A 100 -17.30 24.99 14.65
CA PRO A 100 -16.07 24.54 14.04
C PRO A 100 -16.31 24.20 12.56
N GLU A 101 -15.33 24.50 11.71
CA GLU A 101 -15.40 24.17 10.29
C GLU A 101 -15.19 22.67 10.05
N ALA A 102 -15.86 22.14 9.02
CA ALA A 102 -15.74 20.75 8.60
C ALA A 102 -14.31 20.43 8.12
N PRO A 103 -13.64 19.42 8.69
CA PRO A 103 -12.30 19.01 8.26
C PRO A 103 -12.35 18.30 6.90
N VAL A 104 -11.19 18.14 6.26
CA VAL A 104 -11.04 17.31 5.06
C VAL A 104 -10.57 15.93 5.46
N VAL A 105 -11.29 14.89 5.09
CA VAL A 105 -10.92 13.51 5.39
C VAL A 105 -10.23 12.85 4.21
N LYS A 106 -9.19 12.07 4.52
CA LYS A 106 -8.54 11.13 3.60
C LYS A 106 -8.26 9.81 4.32
N ILE A 107 -8.44 8.72 3.59
CA ILE A 107 -8.13 7.38 4.08
C ILE A 107 -6.91 6.88 3.32
N TYR A 108 -5.84 6.61 4.05
CA TYR A 108 -4.61 6.03 3.55
C TYR A 108 -4.56 4.56 3.93
N TRP A 109 -4.03 3.71 3.07
CA TRP A 109 -3.88 2.30 3.36
C TRP A 109 -2.67 1.73 2.62
N ARG A 110 -2.13 0.63 3.14
CA ARG A 110 -1.11 -0.21 2.50
C ARG A 110 -1.58 -1.66 2.58
N GLU A 111 -1.20 -2.49 1.62
CA GLU A 111 -1.49 -3.91 1.68
C GLU A 111 -0.92 -4.52 2.97
N GLY A 112 -1.74 -5.26 3.72
CA GLY A 112 -1.36 -5.87 5.00
C GLY A 112 -1.36 -4.93 6.20
N THR A 113 -1.75 -3.66 6.06
CA THR A 113 -1.92 -2.73 7.20
C THR A 113 -3.38 -2.35 7.40
N GLU A 114 -3.72 -1.98 8.62
CA GLU A 114 -5.00 -1.34 8.91
C GLU A 114 -5.04 0.06 8.24
N PRO A 115 -6.20 0.53 7.76
CA PRO A 115 -6.34 1.83 7.13
C PRO A 115 -6.18 2.96 8.16
N GLU A 116 -5.43 3.98 7.77
CA GLU A 116 -5.24 5.22 8.51
C GLU A 116 -6.25 6.26 7.99
N VAL A 117 -7.09 6.75 8.89
CA VAL A 117 -7.97 7.89 8.66
C VAL A 117 -7.21 9.13 9.09
N ARG A 118 -6.99 10.06 8.16
CA ARG A 118 -6.32 11.33 8.41
C ARG A 118 -7.24 12.47 8.02
N TRP A 119 -7.18 13.56 8.77
CA TRP A 119 -7.96 14.74 8.50
C TRP A 119 -7.13 16.02 8.54
N CYS A 120 -7.51 16.97 7.68
CA CYS A 120 -6.96 18.33 7.67
C CYS A 120 -7.96 19.27 8.33
N ALA A 121 -7.55 19.94 9.41
CA ALA A 121 -8.34 21.02 9.99
C ALA A 121 -8.25 22.26 9.09
N ALA A 122 -9.33 23.05 9.02
CA ALA A 122 -9.30 24.33 8.32
C ALA A 122 -8.42 25.36 9.06
N HIS A 123 -8.42 25.27 10.39
CA HIS A 123 -7.80 26.21 11.31
C HIS A 123 -7.11 25.46 12.46
N ALA A 124 -6.21 26.15 13.16
CA ALA A 124 -5.51 25.63 14.33
C ALA A 124 -6.31 25.79 15.63
N ASP A 125 -7.63 25.59 15.56
CA ASP A 125 -8.53 25.75 16.69
C ASP A 125 -8.40 24.57 17.68
N GLU A 126 -8.76 24.85 18.92
CA GLU A 126 -8.82 23.90 20.06
C GLU A 126 -10.06 22.98 19.94
N ASN A 127 -10.25 22.36 18.77
CA ASN A 127 -11.37 21.47 18.49
C ASN A 127 -11.02 20.02 18.84
N VAL A 128 -11.91 19.31 19.50
CA VAL A 128 -11.86 17.85 19.62
C VAL A 128 -12.42 17.22 18.35
N TYR A 129 -11.89 16.06 17.93
CA TYR A 129 -12.30 15.38 16.70
C TYR A 129 -12.97 14.04 17.01
N ARG A 130 -14.19 13.84 16.50
CA ARG A 130 -14.89 12.55 16.54
C ARG A 130 -14.79 11.85 15.21
N VAL A 131 -14.42 10.58 15.23
CA VAL A 131 -14.37 9.73 14.04
C VAL A 131 -15.59 8.82 14.05
N LEU A 132 -16.35 8.85 12.95
CA LEU A 132 -17.56 8.05 12.76
C LEU A 132 -17.34 7.09 11.60
N VAL A 133 -17.78 5.85 11.77
CA VAL A 133 -17.83 4.84 10.71
C VAL A 133 -19.28 4.43 10.54
N GLN A 134 -19.84 4.61 9.34
CA GLN A 134 -21.25 4.34 9.06
C GLN A 134 -22.19 5.05 10.05
N GLY A 135 -21.89 6.32 10.37
CA GLY A 135 -22.65 7.14 11.32
C GLY A 135 -22.48 6.75 12.80
N LYS A 136 -21.68 5.74 13.13
CA LYS A 136 -21.38 5.36 14.52
C LYS A 136 -20.01 5.87 14.94
N GLU A 137 -19.95 6.58 16.06
CA GLU A 137 -18.70 7.00 16.66
C GLU A 137 -17.83 5.80 17.04
N VAL A 138 -16.57 5.83 16.61
CA VAL A 138 -15.55 4.81 16.91
C VAL A 138 -14.42 5.35 17.78
N GLY A 139 -14.34 6.66 17.94
CA GLY A 139 -13.37 7.30 18.82
C GLY A 139 -13.44 8.82 18.79
N GLU A 140 -12.92 9.42 19.87
CA GLU A 140 -12.75 10.85 20.05
C GLU A 140 -11.27 11.15 20.30
N PHE A 141 -10.74 12.19 19.66
CA PHE A 141 -9.32 12.52 19.63
C PHE A 141 -9.12 14.00 19.97
N GLY A 142 -8.13 14.29 20.81
CA GLY A 142 -7.82 15.65 21.24
C GLY A 142 -7.37 16.58 20.10
N GLU A 143 -7.31 17.87 20.42
CA GLU A 143 -7.08 18.98 19.48
C GLU A 143 -5.79 18.89 18.66
N LEU A 144 -4.79 18.16 19.15
CA LEU A 144 -3.50 18.01 18.48
C LEU A 144 -3.48 16.84 17.49
N LYS A 145 -4.48 15.96 17.49
CA LYS A 145 -4.51 14.78 16.61
C LYS A 145 -5.10 15.09 15.24
N ARG A 146 -4.49 14.52 14.20
CA ARG A 146 -4.93 14.59 12.80
C ARG A 146 -5.02 13.24 12.11
N SER A 147 -4.68 12.14 12.78
CA SER A 147 -4.96 10.81 12.25
C SER A 147 -5.23 9.74 13.31
N THR A 148 -5.85 8.66 12.85
CA THR A 148 -6.07 7.44 13.63
C THR A 148 -6.13 6.21 12.73
N VAL A 149 -5.92 5.04 13.30
CA VAL A 149 -6.03 3.75 12.59
C VAL A 149 -7.36 3.10 12.93
N VAL A 150 -8.12 2.72 11.90
CA VAL A 150 -9.45 2.09 12.06
C VAL A 150 -9.37 0.61 11.71
N LYS A 151 -9.51 -0.24 12.73
CA LYS A 151 -9.45 -1.70 12.58
C LYS A 151 -10.72 -2.24 11.92
N GLY A 152 -10.56 -3.22 11.05
CA GLY A 152 -11.71 -3.95 10.47
C GLY A 152 -12.61 -3.11 9.57
N LEU A 153 -12.11 -2.02 9.00
CA LEU A 153 -12.88 -1.16 8.12
C LEU A 153 -13.27 -1.93 6.84
N SER A 154 -14.57 -2.03 6.59
CA SER A 154 -15.11 -2.80 5.46
C SER A 154 -15.08 -2.00 4.16
N ALA A 155 -14.85 -2.69 3.04
CA ALA A 155 -14.89 -2.07 1.72
C ALA A 155 -16.24 -1.36 1.49
N GLY A 156 -16.20 -0.09 1.05
CA GLY A 156 -17.38 0.73 0.85
C GLY A 156 -17.93 1.38 2.12
N ALA A 157 -17.27 1.21 3.28
CA ALA A 157 -17.67 1.92 4.50
C ALA A 157 -17.38 3.42 4.39
N GLU A 158 -18.37 4.24 4.72
CA GLU A 158 -18.17 5.68 4.87
C GLU A 158 -17.54 5.99 6.22
N VAL A 159 -16.49 6.81 6.19
CA VAL A 159 -15.81 7.32 7.38
C VAL A 159 -15.92 8.83 7.37
N CYS A 160 -16.38 9.40 8.47
CA CYS A 160 -16.49 10.84 8.64
C CYS A 160 -15.70 11.32 9.86
N VAL A 161 -15.25 12.56 9.82
CA VAL A 161 -14.62 13.24 10.96
C VAL A 161 -15.37 14.52 11.27
N GLN A 162 -15.79 14.66 12.52
CA GLN A 162 -16.47 15.84 13.04
C GLN A 162 -15.54 16.62 13.95
N ALA A 163 -15.47 17.93 13.78
CA ALA A 163 -14.83 18.83 14.73
C ALA A 163 -15.87 19.31 15.75
N VAL A 164 -15.46 19.39 17.02
CA VAL A 164 -16.34 19.70 18.14
C VAL A 164 -15.65 20.71 19.06
N ASN A 165 -16.37 21.75 19.44
CA ASN A 165 -15.95 22.72 20.46
C ASN A 165 -17.15 23.07 21.37
N ASP A 166 -16.95 24.00 22.30
CA ASP A 166 -17.98 24.44 23.24
C ASP A 166 -19.20 25.10 22.57
N VAL A 167 -19.05 25.59 21.35
CA VAL A 167 -20.11 26.23 20.58
C VAL A 167 -20.99 25.19 19.90
N GLY A 168 -20.39 24.11 19.40
CA GLY A 168 -21.11 23.07 18.71
C GLY A 168 -20.23 22.13 17.88
N GLN A 169 -20.81 21.59 16.82
CA GLN A 169 -20.21 20.55 16.00
C GLN A 169 -20.19 20.98 14.54
N SER A 170 -19.18 20.54 13.80
CA SER A 170 -19.09 20.79 12.37
C SER A 170 -20.06 19.91 11.59
N ALA A 171 -20.38 20.33 10.37
CA ALA A 171 -21.19 19.55 9.45
C ALA A 171 -20.46 18.26 9.02
N LEU A 172 -21.20 17.17 8.90
CA LEU A 172 -20.73 15.85 8.44
C LEU A 172 -21.01 15.63 6.94
N GLU A 173 -20.84 16.66 6.13
CA GLU A 173 -21.17 16.61 4.70
C GLU A 173 -19.95 16.92 3.83
N GLY A 174 -20.00 16.44 2.58
CA GLY A 174 -18.96 16.70 1.59
C GLY A 174 -17.60 16.15 2.01
N ARG A 175 -16.61 17.04 2.13
CA ARG A 175 -15.20 16.67 2.38
C ARG A 175 -14.93 16.16 3.80
N ALA A 176 -15.90 16.26 4.72
CA ALA A 176 -15.82 15.69 6.06
C ALA A 176 -15.99 14.16 6.08
N CYS A 177 -16.39 13.56 4.95
CA CYS A 177 -16.59 12.12 4.80
C CYS A 177 -15.82 11.58 3.59
N GLU A 178 -15.33 10.36 3.70
CA GLU A 178 -14.67 9.63 2.61
C GLU A 178 -15.07 8.15 2.66
N VAL A 179 -15.33 7.55 1.50
CA VAL A 179 -15.69 6.13 1.39
C VAL A 179 -14.42 5.30 1.26
N TYR A 180 -14.25 4.32 2.14
CA TYR A 180 -13.11 3.41 2.11
C TYR A 180 -13.14 2.52 0.86
N LYS A 181 -12.12 2.70 0.02
CA LYS A 181 -11.91 1.93 -1.20
C LYS A 181 -10.61 1.14 -1.04
N PRO A 182 -10.64 -0.09 -0.51
CA PRO A 182 -9.44 -0.92 -0.44
C PRO A 182 -8.87 -1.14 -1.84
N PRO A 183 -7.57 -1.45 -1.94
CA PRO A 183 -6.97 -1.72 -3.23
C PRO A 183 -7.67 -2.96 -3.81
N LYS A 184 -7.91 -2.95 -5.12
CA LYS A 184 -8.46 -4.12 -5.81
C LYS A 184 -7.51 -5.28 -5.53
N GLY A 185 -7.99 -6.27 -4.78
CA GLY A 185 -7.16 -7.38 -4.35
C GLY A 185 -6.48 -8.03 -5.54
N SER A 186 -5.21 -8.38 -5.38
CA SER A 186 -4.60 -9.36 -6.27
C SER A 186 -5.41 -10.66 -6.19
N PRO A 187 -5.55 -11.44 -7.29
CA PRO A 187 -6.31 -12.69 -7.26
C PRO A 187 -5.80 -13.53 -6.09
N SER A 188 -6.73 -13.95 -5.23
CA SER A 188 -6.42 -14.53 -3.93
C SER A 188 -5.37 -15.65 -4.08
N LEU A 189 -4.45 -15.75 -3.12
CA LEU A 189 -3.50 -16.86 -3.07
C LEU A 189 -4.20 -18.22 -3.19
N ALA A 190 -5.43 -18.33 -2.67
CA ALA A 190 -6.28 -19.50 -2.84
C ALA A 190 -6.61 -19.81 -4.32
N LEU A 191 -6.88 -18.80 -5.14
CA LEU A 191 -7.09 -18.96 -6.59
C LEU A 191 -5.82 -19.43 -7.29
N LYS A 192 -4.65 -18.88 -6.94
CA LYS A 192 -3.35 -19.29 -7.51
C LYS A 192 -2.98 -20.73 -7.10
N VAL A 193 -3.11 -21.07 -5.82
CA VAL A 193 -2.85 -22.41 -5.28
C VAL A 193 -3.85 -23.42 -5.83
N GLY A 194 -5.12 -23.05 -5.95
CA GLY A 194 -6.16 -23.87 -6.55
C GLY A 194 -5.87 -24.19 -8.03
N LEU A 195 -5.36 -23.22 -8.79
CA LEU A 195 -4.98 -23.44 -10.18
C LEU A 195 -3.82 -24.44 -10.31
N ILE A 196 -2.78 -24.30 -9.47
CA ILE A 196 -1.61 -25.19 -9.47
C ILE A 196 -2.01 -26.60 -9.02
N GLY A 197 -2.77 -26.71 -7.92
CA GLY A 197 -3.27 -27.98 -7.41
C GLY A 197 -4.20 -28.69 -8.40
N GLY A 198 -5.09 -27.93 -9.06
CA GLY A 198 -5.98 -28.44 -10.09
C GLY A 198 -5.22 -28.96 -11.31
N ALA A 199 -4.19 -28.23 -11.77
CA ALA A 199 -3.36 -28.67 -12.89
C ALA A 199 -2.59 -29.96 -12.58
N LEU A 200 -1.95 -30.05 -11.39
CA LEU A 200 -1.24 -31.25 -10.96
C LEU A 200 -2.18 -32.44 -10.78
N GLY A 201 -3.36 -32.23 -10.19
CA GLY A 201 -4.38 -33.27 -10.02
C GLY A 201 -4.89 -33.80 -11.35
N LEU A 202 -5.19 -32.91 -12.31
CA LEU A 202 -5.64 -33.30 -13.64
C LEU A 202 -4.56 -34.08 -14.41
N LEU A 203 -3.30 -33.66 -14.33
CA LEU A 203 -2.17 -34.37 -14.94
C LEU A 203 -2.01 -35.79 -14.37
N LEU A 204 -2.15 -35.95 -13.04
CA LEU A 204 -2.11 -37.27 -12.41
C LEU A 204 -3.25 -38.17 -12.92
N LEU A 205 -4.47 -37.64 -13.02
CA LEU A 205 -5.61 -38.41 -13.54
C LEU A 205 -5.41 -38.85 -15.00
N ILE A 206 -4.92 -37.95 -15.86
CA ILE A 206 -4.62 -38.27 -17.27
C ILE A 206 -3.54 -39.36 -17.37
N SER A 207 -2.50 -39.28 -16.52
CA SER A 207 -1.44 -40.28 -16.52
C SER A 207 -1.95 -41.68 -16.10
N LEU A 208 -2.81 -41.76 -15.07
CA LEU A 208 -3.44 -43.01 -14.65
C LEU A 208 -4.32 -43.59 -15.76
N ALA A 209 -5.15 -42.75 -16.39
CA ALA A 209 -6.02 -43.17 -17.49
C ALA A 209 -5.19 -43.74 -18.66
N ALA A 210 -4.09 -43.09 -19.02
CA ALA A 210 -3.17 -43.55 -20.07
C ALA A 210 -2.49 -44.89 -19.71
N LEU A 211 -2.07 -45.07 -18.46
CA LEU A 211 -1.48 -46.34 -17.99
C LEU A 211 -2.51 -47.48 -18.01
N LEU A 212 -3.73 -47.23 -17.54
CA LEU A 212 -4.83 -48.20 -17.58
C LEU A 212 -5.19 -48.57 -19.02
N TRP A 213 -5.23 -47.59 -19.92
CA TRP A 213 -5.47 -47.81 -21.35
C TRP A 213 -4.38 -48.70 -21.96
N ARG A 214 -3.11 -48.38 -21.72
CA ARG A 214 -1.97 -49.18 -22.22
C ARG A 214 -2.00 -50.60 -21.70
N HIS A 215 -2.29 -50.79 -20.41
CA HIS A 215 -2.38 -52.12 -19.81
C HIS A 215 -3.53 -52.93 -20.40
N ARG A 216 -4.71 -52.34 -20.62
CA ARG A 216 -5.82 -53.00 -21.31
C ARG A 216 -5.50 -53.34 -22.77
N SER A 217 -4.83 -52.45 -23.49
CA SER A 217 -4.45 -52.70 -24.89
C SER A 217 -3.45 -53.86 -24.99
N ARG A 218 -2.42 -53.90 -24.14
CA ARG A 218 -1.44 -55.00 -24.11
C ARG A 218 -2.07 -56.35 -23.76
N ARG A 219 -3.08 -56.37 -22.88
CA ARG A 219 -3.85 -57.59 -22.60
C ARG A 219 -4.69 -58.06 -23.79
N LYS A 220 -5.25 -57.13 -24.57
CA LYS A 220 -5.96 -57.47 -25.82
C LYS A 220 -5.02 -58.04 -26.89
N ASP A 221 -3.79 -57.56 -26.98
CA ASP A 221 -2.82 -58.05 -27.95
C ASP A 221 -2.24 -59.42 -27.54
N GLY A 222 -2.04 -59.67 -26.24
CA GLY A 222 -1.61 -60.98 -25.72
C GLY A 222 -2.65 -62.09 -25.85
N ALA A 223 -3.95 -61.76 -25.89
CA ALA A 223 -5.02 -62.73 -26.10
C ALA A 223 -5.18 -63.15 -27.58
N ARG A 224 -4.67 -62.37 -28.55
CA ARG A 224 -4.74 -62.70 -29.98
C ARG A 224 -3.61 -63.64 -30.45
N VAL A 225 -2.49 -63.71 -29.73
CA VAL A 225 -1.32 -64.53 -30.08
C VAL A 225 -1.48 -66.00 -29.64
N SER A 226 -2.50 -66.34 -28.85
CA SER A 226 -2.70 -67.72 -28.36
C SER A 226 -3.68 -68.57 -29.19
N THR A 227 -4.09 -68.11 -30.39
CA THR A 227 -5.07 -68.81 -31.24
C THR A 227 -4.53 -69.20 -32.62
N GLU A 228 -3.29 -69.68 -32.69
CA GLU A 228 -2.79 -70.47 -33.82
C GLU A 228 -1.87 -71.56 -33.26
N GLY A 229 -2.47 -72.71 -32.92
CA GLY A 229 -1.78 -73.96 -32.64
C GLY A 229 -1.94 -74.91 -33.84
N PRO A 230 -0.91 -75.70 -34.18
CA PRO A 230 -0.81 -76.39 -35.47
C PRO A 230 -1.62 -77.68 -35.52
N LEU A 231 -2.33 -77.88 -36.63
CA LEU A 231 -2.49 -79.16 -37.32
C LEU A 231 -2.56 -78.91 -38.84
#